data_AF-A0A2N7TH35-F1
#
_entry.id   AF-A0A2N7TH35-F1
#
_cell.length_a   1.000
_cell.length_b   1.000
_cell.length_c   1.000
_cell.angle_alpha   90.00
_cell.angle_beta   90.00
_cell.angle_gamma   90.00
#
_symmetry.space_group_name_H-M   'P 1'
#
loop_
_entity.id
_entity.type
_entity.pdbx_description
1 polymer ?
#
loop_
_entity_poly.entity_id
_entity_poly.type
_entity_poly.pdbx_seq_one_letter_code
_entity_poly.pdbx_strand_id
1 'polypeptide(L)'
;MAIKPLIDHRVYTIAPRRMGEFVEVFHRLAMPILKETLGTPLGFHTSVVGPQNQFVHLWGYDSLADYERRCAARDAHPAFAEYLAASGHLIVAQETRLIRGIDRLNEWVAS
;
A
#
# COMPACT_ATOMS: atom_id res chain seq x y z
N MET A 1 -0.34 14.90 11.01
CA MET A 1 -1.10 13.63 10.95
C MET A 1 -0.51 12.73 12.03
N ALA A 2 -1.31 12.15 12.92
CA ALA A 2 -0.78 11.31 13.99
C ALA A 2 -0.11 10.05 13.41
N ILE A 3 1.08 9.71 13.91
CA ILE A 3 1.80 8.50 13.50
C ILE A 3 1.01 7.28 13.97
N LYS A 4 0.75 6.36 13.05
CA LYS A 4 0.01 5.13 13.36
C LYS A 4 0.95 4.10 14.03
N PRO A 5 0.47 3.34 15.03
CA PRO A 5 1.30 2.37 15.76
C PRO A 5 1.73 1.18 14.90
N LEU A 6 0.98 0.86 13.84
CA LEU A 6 1.31 -0.20 12.88
C LEU A 6 1.34 0.37 11.47
N ILE A 7 2.42 0.11 10.73
CA ILE A 7 2.57 0.50 9.33
C ILE A 7 2.68 -0.74 8.45
N ASP A 8 1.90 -0.79 7.38
CA ASP A 8 2.12 -1.69 6.24
C ASP A 8 3.08 -1.01 5.26
N HIS A 9 4.31 -1.50 5.22
CA HIS A 9 5.28 -1.18 4.18
C HIS A 9 5.18 -2.21 3.06
N ARG A 10 4.44 -1.84 2.02
CA ARG A 10 4.16 -2.73 0.89
C ARG A 10 4.98 -2.35 -0.34
N VAL A 11 5.59 -3.35 -0.95
CA VAL A 11 6.45 -3.23 -2.13
C VAL A 11 5.96 -4.14 -3.22
N TYR A 12 5.66 -3.59 -4.38
CA TYR A 12 5.40 -4.34 -5.60
C TYR A 12 6.57 -4.15 -6.56
N THR A 13 7.12 -5.26 -7.05
CA THR A 13 8.02 -5.23 -8.21
C THR A 13 7.15 -5.24 -9.45
N ILE A 14 7.23 -4.18 -10.24
CA ILE A 14 6.47 -4.00 -11.46
C ILE A 14 7.31 -4.49 -12.64
N ALA A 15 6.65 -5.09 -13.63
CA ALA A 15 7.29 -5.53 -14.86
C ALA A 15 8.07 -4.36 -15.51
N PRO A 16 9.30 -4.59 -16.02
CA PRO A 16 10.11 -3.52 -16.61
C PRO A 16 9.35 -2.75 -17.69
N ARG A 17 9.48 -1.42 -17.66
CA ARG A 17 8.80 -0.47 -18.59
C ARG A 17 7.27 -0.42 -18.46
N ARG A 18 6.68 -1.05 -17.43
CA ARG A 18 5.22 -1.04 -17.18
C ARG A 18 4.77 -0.14 -16.03
N MET A 19 5.69 0.60 -15.39
CA MET A 19 5.37 1.44 -14.22
C MET A 19 4.28 2.48 -14.52
N GLY A 20 4.34 3.17 -15.66
CA GLY A 20 3.32 4.16 -16.02
C GLY A 20 1.92 3.55 -16.16
N GLU A 21 1.82 2.43 -16.88
CA GLU A 21 0.57 1.68 -17.03
C GLU A 21 0.04 1.18 -15.68
N PHE A 22 0.91 0.65 -14.82
CA PHE A 22 0.55 0.21 -13.48
C PHE A 22 0.00 1.36 -12.63
N VAL A 23 0.64 2.53 -12.65
CA VAL A 23 0.19 3.70 -11.88
C VAL A 23 -1.20 4.15 -12.32
N GLU A 24 -1.49 4.19 -13.63
CA GLU A 24 -2.81 4.55 -14.14
C GLU A 24 -3.89 3.53 -13.74
N VAL A 25 -3.61 2.23 -13.87
CA VAL A 25 -4.51 1.17 -13.44
C VAL A 25 -4.76 1.24 -11.93
N PHE A 26 -3.71 1.44 -11.14
CA PHE A 26 -3.79 1.55 -9.70
C PHE A 26 -4.59 2.78 -9.26
N HIS A 27 -4.32 3.95 -9.87
CA HIS A 27 -5.03 5.18 -9.56
C HIS A 27 -6.52 5.10 -9.91
N ARG A 28 -6.86 4.54 -11.08
CA ARG A 28 -8.24 4.48 -11.55
C ARG A 28 -9.07 3.41 -10.84
N LEU A 29 -8.52 2.20 -10.66
CA LEU A 29 -9.28 1.04 -10.20
C LEU A 29 -9.06 0.72 -8.72
N ALA A 30 -7.82 0.81 -8.22
CA ALA A 30 -7.53 0.44 -6.84
C ALA A 30 -7.79 1.59 -5.86
N MET A 31 -7.27 2.79 -6.13
CA MET A 31 -7.25 3.87 -5.14
C MET A 31 -8.61 4.25 -4.54
N PRO A 32 -9.73 4.31 -5.29
CA PRO A 32 -11.05 4.56 -4.70
C PRO A 32 -11.41 3.50 -3.65
N ILE A 33 -11.21 2.22 -3.98
CA ILE A 33 -11.48 1.07 -3.11
C ILE A 33 -10.55 1.10 -1.89
N LEU A 34 -9.25 1.32 -2.10
CA LEU A 34 -8.27 1.34 -1.01
C LEU A 34 -8.52 2.51 -0.07
N LYS A 35 -8.94 3.66 -0.58
CA LYS A 35 -9.28 4.83 0.25
C LYS A 35 -10.51 4.56 1.12
N GLU A 36 -11.52 3.92 0.55
CA GLU A 36 -12.74 3.54 1.27
C GLU A 36 -12.46 2.48 2.36
N THR A 37 -11.64 1.47 2.04
CA THR A 37 -11.47 0.29 2.89
C THR A 37 -10.26 0.38 3.83
N LEU A 38 -9.10 0.79 3.33
CA LEU A 38 -7.85 0.88 4.09
C LEU A 38 -7.68 2.25 4.78
N GLY A 39 -8.27 3.31 4.20
CA GLY A 39 -8.22 4.68 4.71
C GLY A 39 -7.26 5.58 3.93
N THR A 40 -6.66 6.58 4.59
CA THR A 40 -5.72 7.49 3.93
C THR A 40 -4.30 6.90 3.95
N PRO A 41 -3.64 6.73 2.78
CA PRO A 41 -2.26 6.24 2.71
C PRO A 41 -1.29 7.28 3.30
N LEU A 42 -0.17 6.79 3.82
CA LEU A 42 0.93 7.62 4.35
C LEU A 42 1.86 8.11 3.24
N GLY A 43 1.94 7.38 2.12
CA GLY A 43 2.78 7.76 0.99
C GLY A 43 2.80 6.71 -0.12
N PHE A 44 3.20 7.18 -1.30
CA PHE A 44 3.48 6.37 -2.50
C PHE A 44 4.83 6.80 -3.05
N HIS A 45 5.69 5.83 -3.37
CA HIS A 45 7.07 6.07 -3.78
C HIS A 45 7.50 5.07 -4.84
N THR A 46 8.57 5.40 -5.56
CA THR A 46 9.28 4.46 -6.43
C THR A 46 10.75 4.41 -6.06
N SER A 47 11.40 3.27 -6.27
CA SER A 47 12.83 3.12 -5.97
C SER A 47 13.69 3.91 -6.95
N VAL A 48 14.59 4.74 -6.41
CA VAL A 48 15.63 5.45 -7.19
C VAL A 48 16.97 4.68 -7.15
N VAL A 49 17.31 4.11 -5.99
CA VAL A 49 18.54 3.31 -5.77
C VAL A 49 18.16 1.98 -5.10
N GLY A 50 18.87 0.90 -5.44
CA GLY A 50 18.57 -0.47 -4.98
C GLY A 50 17.78 -1.27 -6.02
N PRO A 51 16.93 -2.22 -5.60
CA PRO A 51 16.06 -2.95 -6.52
C PRO A 51 15.15 -1.99 -7.31
N GLN A 52 15.24 -2.07 -8.64
CA GLN A 52 14.56 -1.17 -9.56
C GLN A 52 13.13 -1.64 -9.86
N ASN A 53 12.34 -0.78 -10.51
CA ASN A 53 10.94 -1.04 -10.87
C ASN A 53 10.03 -1.36 -9.68
N GLN A 54 10.35 -0.85 -8.50
CA GLN A 54 9.52 -1.05 -7.31
C GLN A 54 8.57 0.13 -7.09
N PHE A 55 7.30 -0.20 -6.86
CA PHE A 55 6.27 0.69 -6.33
C PHE A 55 6.11 0.40 -4.83
N VAL A 56 6.32 1.42 -4.00
CA VAL A 56 6.25 1.32 -2.55
C VAL A 56 5.08 2.16 -2.06
N HIS A 57 4.24 1.58 -1.21
CA HIS A 57 3.09 2.27 -0.65
C HIS A 57 2.89 1.93 0.81
N LEU A 58 2.54 2.96 1.58
CA LEU A 58 2.56 2.94 3.02
C LEU A 58 1.15 3.18 3.58
N TRP A 59 0.70 2.32 4.49
CA TRP A 59 -0.61 2.44 5.14
C TRP A 59 -0.48 2.34 6.64
N GLY A 60 -1.27 3.12 7.37
CA GLY A 60 -1.23 3.14 8.83
C GLY A 60 -2.50 2.57 9.46
N TYR A 61 -2.32 1.77 10.50
CA TYR A 61 -3.39 1.07 11.23
C TYR A 61 -3.23 1.22 12.74
N ASP A 62 -4.34 1.11 13.46
CA ASP A 62 -4.36 1.26 14.92
C ASP A 62 -3.93 -0.03 15.64
N SER A 63 -4.09 -1.18 15.00
CA SER A 63 -3.69 -2.50 15.51
C SER A 63 -3.65 -3.53 14.37
N LEU A 64 -3.21 -4.76 14.67
CA LEU A 64 -3.29 -5.87 13.72
C LEU A 64 -4.75 -6.24 13.39
N ALA A 65 -5.65 -6.20 14.38
CA ALA A 65 -7.07 -6.47 14.16
C ALA A 65 -7.72 -5.41 13.23
N ASP A 66 -7.31 -4.14 13.35
CA ASP A 66 -7.77 -3.10 12.43
C ASP A 66 -7.23 -3.31 11.01
N TYR A 67 -5.95 -3.70 10.87
CA TYR A 67 -5.37 -4.10 9.59
C TYR A 67 -6.15 -5.24 8.93
N GLU A 68 -6.42 -6.32 9.67
CA GLU A 68 -7.14 -7.49 9.18
C GLU A 68 -8.56 -7.14 8.75
N ARG A 69 -9.30 -6.39 9.58
CA ARG A 69 -10.67 -5.94 9.27
C ARG A 69 -10.72 -5.12 7.98
N ARG A 70 -9.80 -4.17 7.81
CA ARG A 70 -9.75 -3.32 6.61
C ARG A 70 -9.29 -4.09 5.37
N CYS A 71 -8.34 -5.00 5.51
CA CYS A 71 -7.94 -5.88 4.40
C CYS A 71 -9.09 -6.81 3.97
N ALA A 72 -9.83 -7.38 4.93
CA ALA A 72 -11.01 -8.18 4.61
C ALA A 72 -12.08 -7.35 3.88
N ALA A 73 -12.31 -6.09 4.29
CA ALA A 73 -13.21 -5.19 3.60
C ALA A 73 -12.76 -4.89 2.15
N ARG A 74 -11.45 -4.67 1.92
CA ARG A 74 -10.87 -4.54 0.58
C ARG A 74 -11.12 -5.79 -0.26
N ASP A 75 -10.81 -6.96 0.28
CA ASP A 75 -10.85 -8.22 -0.47
C ASP A 75 -12.29 -8.64 -0.80
N ALA A 76 -13.25 -8.26 0.05
CA ALA A 76 -14.69 -8.46 -0.20
C ALA A 76 -15.31 -7.37 -1.09
N HIS A 77 -14.58 -6.30 -1.44
CA HIS A 77 -15.16 -5.20 -2.21
C HIS A 77 -15.48 -5.66 -3.63
N PRO A 78 -16.71 -5.44 -4.13
CA PRO A 78 -17.19 -6.03 -5.39
C PRO A 78 -16.39 -5.61 -6.62
N ALA A 79 -15.86 -4.38 -6.63
CA ALA A 79 -15.01 -3.88 -7.72
C ALA A 79 -13.53 -4.30 -7.62
N PHE A 80 -13.10 -4.97 -6.55
CA PHE A 80 -11.67 -5.27 -6.35
C PHE A 80 -11.15 -6.32 -7.35
N ALA A 81 -12.02 -7.26 -7.73
CA ALA A 81 -11.69 -8.27 -8.74
C ALA A 81 -11.31 -7.66 -10.10
N GLU A 82 -11.91 -6.53 -10.48
CA GLU A 82 -11.57 -5.81 -11.72
C GLU A 82 -10.13 -5.30 -11.70
N TYR A 83 -9.71 -4.70 -10.58
CA TYR A 83 -8.34 -4.26 -10.38
C TYR A 83 -7.34 -5.43 -10.43
N LEU A 84 -7.66 -6.55 -9.78
CA LEU A 84 -6.79 -7.73 -9.78
C LEU A 84 -6.58 -8.27 -11.20
N ALA A 85 -7.65 -8.35 -12.00
CA ALA A 85 -7.57 -8.77 -13.40
C ALA A 85 -6.75 -7.78 -14.25
N ALA A 86 -6.97 -6.47 -14.08
CA ALA A 86 -6.28 -5.43 -14.85
C ALA A 86 -4.78 -5.32 -14.52
N SER A 87 -4.37 -5.64 -13.29
CA SER A 87 -3.00 -5.45 -12.80
C SER A 87 -2.15 -6.71 -12.73
N GLY A 88 -2.74 -7.92 -12.84
CA GLY A 88 -2.03 -9.18 -12.59
C GLY A 88 -0.78 -9.42 -13.45
N HIS A 89 -0.78 -8.97 -14.70
CA HIS A 89 0.37 -9.09 -15.60
C HIS A 89 1.43 -7.98 -15.41
N LEU A 90 1.12 -6.95 -14.62
CA LEU A 90 2.01 -5.82 -14.36
C LEU A 90 2.88 -6.05 -13.13
N ILE A 91 2.44 -6.89 -12.18
CA ILE A 91 3.14 -7.15 -10.92
C ILE A 91 3.86 -8.50 -11.00
N VAL A 92 5.18 -8.51 -10.81
CA VAL A 92 5.99 -9.73 -10.88
C VAL A 92 6.34 -10.29 -9.50
N ALA A 93 6.31 -9.46 -8.46
CA ALA A 93 6.51 -9.87 -7.07
C ALA A 93 5.86 -8.87 -6.11
N GLN A 94 5.48 -9.35 -4.94
CA GLN A 94 4.89 -8.54 -3.86
C GLN A 94 5.54 -8.90 -2.54
N GLU A 95 5.80 -7.89 -1.72
CA GLU A 95 6.29 -8.05 -0.36
C GLU A 95 5.56 -7.07 0.57
N THR A 96 5.05 -7.59 1.68
CA THR A 96 4.42 -6.78 2.74
C THR A 96 5.20 -6.96 4.03
N ARG A 97 5.58 -5.84 4.64
CA ARG A 97 6.20 -5.81 5.97
C ARG A 97 5.30 -5.00 6.90
N LEU A 98 4.75 -5.67 7.91
CA LEU A 98 4.09 -4.97 9.02
C LEU A 98 5.16 -4.55 10.03
N ILE A 99 5.36 -3.24 10.18
CA ILE A 99 6.34 -2.67 11.11
C ILE A 99 5.62 -1.92 12.22
N ARG A 100 6.16 -1.98 13.44
CA ARG A 100 5.62 -1.27 14.60
C ARG A 100 6.36 0.04 14.80
N GLY A 101 5.61 1.08 15.15
CA GLY A 101 6.19 2.31 15.65
C GLY A 101 6.92 2.09 16.97
N ILE A 102 7.91 2.94 17.24
CA ILE A 102 8.59 3.00 18.53
C ILE A 102 8.13 4.29 19.19
N ASP A 103 7.12 4.20 20.08
CA ASP A 103 6.43 5.36 20.65
C ASP A 103 7.38 6.43 21.17
N ARG A 104 8.38 6.01 21.95
CA ARG A 104 9.38 6.91 22.54
C ARG A 104 10.20 7.70 21.51
N LEU A 105 10.44 7.13 20.34
CA LEU A 105 11.18 7.82 19.26
C LEU A 105 10.24 8.64 18.37
N ASN A 106 9.00 8.18 18.21
CA ASN A 106 7.98 8.88 17.41
C ASN A 106 7.49 10.17 18.07
N GLU A 107 7.74 10.37 19.38
CA GLU A 107 7.59 11.66 20.06
C GLU A 107 8.32 12.81 19.32
N TRP A 108 9.48 12.54 18.71
CA TRP A 108 10.29 13.53 17.97
C TRP A 108 9.75 13.87 16.58
N VAL A 109 8.82 13.07 16.06
CA VAL A 109 8.26 13.23 14.70
C VAL A 109 6.90 13.92 14.77
N ALA A 110 6.21 13.84 15.91
CA ALA A 110 4.92 14.48 16.14
C ALA A 110 5.02 15.96 16.62
N SER A 111 6.22 16.43 16.96
CA SER A 111 6.56 17.81 17.32
C SER A 111 6.84 18.67 16.09
#